data_AF-A0AAD9F4U5-F1
#
_entry.id   AF-A0AAD9F4U5-F1
#
_cell.length_a   1.000
_cell.length_b   1.000
_cell.length_c   1.000
_cell.angle_alpha   90.00
_cell.angle_beta   90.00
_cell.angle_gamma   90.00
#
_symmetry.space_group_name_H-M   'P 1'
#
loop_
_entity.id
_entity.type
_entity.pdbx_description
1 polymer ?
#
loop_
_entity_poly.entity_id
_entity_poly.type
_entity_poly.pdbx_seq_one_letter_code
_entity_poly.pdbx_strand_id
1 'polypeptide(L)'
;MLERFWEQQPAVLNTLLSKKIRRGEAMASLTEEDMTLIPEVIKLMSPLKVATTLLSEEKNPTISMISPIQTKLQRQFQSDESDLLVISQMKERFRQDFDGRYTYLQDLLHYASALDPCFKDLAFLRT
;
A
#
# COMPACT_ATOMS: atom_id res chain seq x y z
N MET A 1 8.42 7.24 3.50
CA MET A 1 8.50 8.60 4.08
C MET A 1 7.60 8.74 5.29
N LEU A 2 6.32 8.37 5.22
CA LEU A 2 5.39 8.39 6.37
C LEU A 2 5.86 7.58 7.58
N GLU A 3 6.35 6.34 7.39
CA GLU A 3 6.95 5.54 8.48
C GLU A 3 8.09 6.28 9.20
N ARG A 4 9.03 6.84 8.44
CA ARG A 4 10.16 7.62 9.00
C ARG A 4 9.67 8.88 9.71
N PHE A 5 8.67 9.55 9.15
CA PHE A 5 8.05 10.69 9.82
C PHE A 5 7.44 10.28 11.16
N TRP A 6 6.71 9.16 11.20
CA TRP A 6 6.10 8.63 12.42
C TRP A 6 7.15 8.29 13.48
N GLU A 7 8.23 7.61 13.10
CA GLU A 7 9.36 7.31 13.98
C GLU A 7 10.04 8.57 14.53
N GLN A 8 10.11 9.63 13.73
CA GLN A 8 10.78 10.88 14.06
C GLN A 8 9.83 11.98 14.55
N GLN A 9 8.54 11.67 14.73
CA GLN A 9 7.50 12.65 15.05
C GLN A 9 7.88 13.55 16.25
N PRO A 10 8.41 13.05 17.38
CA PRO A 10 8.79 13.91 18.50
C PRO A 10 9.90 14.90 18.12
N ALA A 11 10.90 14.45 17.35
CA ALA A 11 12.00 15.30 16.91
C ALA A 11 11.50 16.38 15.93
N VAL A 12 10.63 16.01 15.00
CA VAL A 12 10.03 16.94 14.03
C VAL A 12 9.15 17.98 14.75
N LEU A 13 8.25 17.56 15.63
CA LEU A 13 7.38 18.47 16.38
C LEU A 13 8.17 19.42 17.28
N ASN A 14 9.17 18.91 18.02
CA ASN A 14 10.03 19.76 18.86
C ASN A 14 10.81 20.78 18.02
N THR A 15 11.25 20.39 16.83
CA THR A 15 11.91 21.29 15.88
C THR A 15 10.96 22.41 15.41
N LEU A 16 9.70 22.07 15.12
CA LEU A 16 8.67 23.04 14.71
C LEU A 16 8.28 24.01 15.85
N LEU A 17 8.30 23.55 17.11
CA LEU A 17 8.03 24.37 18.29
C LEU A 17 9.21 25.29 18.67
N SER A 18 10.41 25.02 18.16
CA SER A 18 11.61 25.81 18.46
C SER A 18 11.56 27.21 17.86
N LYS A 19 11.53 28.23 18.73
CA LYS A 19 11.58 29.65 18.35
C LYS A 19 12.85 30.04 17.57
N LYS A 20 13.92 29.25 17.65
CA LYS A 20 15.17 29.48 16.90
C LYS A 20 15.05 29.17 15.40
N ILE A 21 14.11 28.28 15.04
CA ILE A 21 13.96 27.75 13.67
C ILE A 21 12.73 28.35 12.98
N ARG A 22 11.74 28.79 13.77
CA ARG A 22 10.51 29.40 13.27
C ARG A 22 10.78 30.76 12.60
N ARG A 23 11.01 30.77 11.29
CA ARG A 23 11.01 31.97 10.44
C ARG A 23 9.62 32.15 9.81
N GLY A 24 8.79 33.05 10.34
CA GLY A 24 7.53 33.46 9.72
C GLY A 24 6.24 32.99 10.43
N GLU A 25 5.11 33.19 9.74
CA GLU A 25 3.76 32.84 10.20
C GLU A 25 3.62 31.35 10.51
N ALA A 26 2.63 30.99 11.35
CA ALA A 26 2.45 29.64 11.85
C ALA A 26 2.41 28.62 10.69
N MET A 27 3.42 27.75 10.61
CA MET A 27 3.35 26.57 9.74
C MET A 27 2.09 25.78 10.10
N ALA A 28 1.31 25.37 9.09
CA ALA A 28 0.21 24.45 9.28
C ALA A 28 0.74 23.18 9.96
N SER A 29 0.45 23.03 11.26
CA SER A 29 0.80 21.85 12.02
C SER A 29 -0.22 20.76 11.72
N LEU A 30 0.25 19.52 11.63
CA LEU A 30 -0.62 18.36 11.68
C LEU A 30 -1.50 18.44 12.92
N THR A 31 -2.78 18.14 12.74
CA THR A 31 -3.75 18.05 13.82
C THR A 31 -3.60 16.75 14.59
N GLU A 32 -4.20 16.64 15.77
CA GLU A 32 -4.29 15.36 16.50
C GLU A 32 -4.99 14.28 15.66
N GLU A 33 -6.02 14.67 14.90
CA GLU A 33 -6.72 13.78 13.96
C GLU A 33 -5.77 13.22 12.91
N ASP A 34 -4.93 14.07 12.29
CA ASP A 34 -3.91 13.62 11.34
C ASP A 34 -2.93 12.64 11.97
N MET A 35 -2.52 12.87 13.23
CA MET A 35 -1.62 11.97 13.95
C MET A 35 -2.23 10.60 14.20
N THR A 36 -3.54 10.52 14.47
CA THR A 36 -4.23 9.23 14.60
C THR A 36 -4.39 8.49 13.27
N LEU A 37 -4.44 9.22 12.15
CA LEU A 37 -4.62 8.64 10.81
C LEU A 37 -3.32 8.04 10.24
N ILE A 38 -2.16 8.64 10.54
CA ILE A 38 -0.86 8.25 9.97
C ILE A 38 -0.54 6.75 10.16
N PRO A 39 -0.69 6.15 11.37
CA PRO A 39 -0.44 4.72 11.57
C PRO A 39 -1.33 3.82 10.70
N GLU A 40 -2.61 4.19 10.55
CA GLU A 40 -3.55 3.43 9.72
C GLU A 40 -3.20 3.52 8.23
N VAL A 41 -2.73 4.68 7.76
CA VAL A 41 -2.23 4.84 6.39
C VAL A 41 -0.94 4.03 6.18
N ILE A 42 -0.02 4.02 7.15
CA ILE A 42 1.20 3.18 7.08
C ILE A 42 0.81 1.70 6.96
N LYS A 43 -0.11 1.24 7.80
CA LYS A 43 -0.62 -0.13 7.77
C LYS A 43 -1.27 -0.48 6.44
N LEU A 44 -2.11 0.41 5.90
CA LEU A 44 -2.74 0.28 4.59
C LEU A 44 -1.72 0.17 3.45
N MET A 45 -0.63 0.93 3.51
CA MET A 45 0.40 0.98 2.45
C MET A 45 1.44 -0.15 2.55
N SER A 46 1.57 -0.80 3.70
CA SER A 46 2.56 -1.87 3.94
C SER A 46 2.49 -3.02 2.92
N PRO A 47 1.31 -3.55 2.54
CA PRO A 47 1.20 -4.57 1.49
C PRO A 47 1.74 -4.14 0.13
N LEU A 48 1.52 -2.89 -0.26
CA LEU A 48 2.03 -2.34 -1.53
C LEU A 48 3.55 -2.24 -1.51
N LYS A 49 4.11 -1.82 -0.37
CA LYS A 49 5.57 -1.80 -0.16
C LYS A 49 6.15 -3.20 -0.30
N VAL A 50 5.58 -4.21 0.36
CA VAL A 50 6.03 -5.60 0.24
C VAL A 50 5.96 -6.11 -1.19
N ALA A 51 4.83 -5.90 -1.88
CA ALA A 51 4.65 -6.31 -3.26
C ALA A 51 5.66 -5.63 -4.20
N THR A 52 5.87 -4.32 -4.04
CA THR A 52 6.79 -3.54 -4.86
C THR A 52 8.23 -3.95 -4.63
N THR A 53 8.64 -4.15 -3.38
CA THR A 53 9.99 -4.61 -3.02
C THR A 53 10.25 -5.99 -3.62
N LEU A 54 9.34 -6.94 -3.42
CA LEU A 54 9.45 -8.29 -3.99
C LEU A 54 9.66 -8.23 -5.52
N LEU A 55 8.78 -7.51 -6.23
CA LEU A 55 8.85 -7.40 -7.69
C LEU A 55 10.10 -6.65 -8.18
N SER A 56 10.63 -5.72 -7.38
CA SER A 56 11.81 -4.92 -7.75
C SER A 56 13.13 -5.63 -7.44
N GLU A 57 13.13 -6.56 -6.48
CA GLU A 57 14.32 -7.33 -6.09
C GLU A 57 14.50 -8.60 -6.93
N GLU A 58 13.44 -9.06 -7.60
CA GLU A 58 13.49 -10.25 -8.45
C GLU A 58 14.42 -10.06 -9.66
N LYS A 59 15.28 -11.07 -9.89
CA LYS A 59 16.24 -11.08 -10.99
C LYS A 59 15.73 -11.83 -12.21
N ASN A 60 14.59 -12.51 -12.07
CA ASN A 60 13.97 -13.36 -13.08
C ASN A 60 12.63 -12.78 -13.54
N PRO A 61 12.05 -13.27 -14.65
CA PRO A 61 10.75 -12.79 -15.14
C PRO A 61 9.66 -12.91 -14.07
N THR A 62 9.04 -11.78 -13.73
CA THR A 62 8.02 -11.68 -12.67
C THR A 62 6.58 -11.90 -13.17
N ILE A 63 6.39 -12.22 -14.45
CA ILE A 63 5.07 -12.30 -15.08
C ILE A 63 4.15 -13.34 -14.42
N SER A 64 4.69 -14.45 -13.93
CA SER A 64 3.95 -15.48 -13.19
C SER A 64 3.43 -14.99 -11.83
N MET A 65 4.04 -13.95 -11.26
CA MET A 65 3.69 -13.39 -9.95
C MET A 65 2.61 -12.30 -10.02
N ILE A 66 2.38 -11.70 -11.19
CA ILE A 66 1.51 -10.53 -11.34
C ILE A 66 0.07 -10.83 -10.89
N SER A 67 -0.56 -11.86 -11.46
CA SER A 67 -1.96 -12.22 -11.11
C SER A 67 -2.11 -12.67 -9.64
N PRO A 68 -1.23 -13.53 -9.09
CA PRO A 68 -1.22 -13.85 -7.66
C PRO A 68 -1.12 -12.63 -6.75
N ILE A 69 -0.19 -11.71 -7.02
CA ILE A 69 0.04 -10.52 -6.20
C ILE A 69 -1.14 -9.55 -6.31
N GLN A 70 -1.64 -9.28 -7.53
CA GLN A 70 -2.80 -8.41 -7.75
C GLN A 70 -4.02 -8.92 -6.98
N THR A 71 -4.29 -10.22 -7.06
CA THR A 71 -5.41 -10.83 -6.35
C THR A 71 -5.23 -10.74 -4.82
N LYS A 72 -4.02 -10.99 -4.32
CA LYS A 72 -3.72 -10.88 -2.88
C LYS A 72 -3.90 -9.45 -2.37
N LEU A 73 -3.45 -8.46 -3.14
CA LEU A 73 -3.64 -7.04 -2.82
C LEU A 73 -5.12 -6.66 -2.83
N GLN A 74 -5.88 -7.06 -3.85
CA GLN A 74 -7.34 -6.82 -3.91
C GLN A 74 -8.07 -7.39 -2.68
N ARG A 75 -7.70 -8.60 -2.23
CA ARG A 75 -8.25 -9.20 -1.00
C ARG A 75 -7.91 -8.39 0.25
N GLN A 76 -6.67 -7.91 0.38
CA GLN A 76 -6.28 -7.10 1.53
C GLN A 76 -6.93 -5.73 1.57
N PHE A 77 -7.31 -5.19 0.40
CA PHE A 77 -8.05 -3.95 0.32
C PHE A 77 -9.55 -4.12 0.40
N GLN A 78 -10.09 -5.29 0.78
CA GLN A 78 -11.52 -5.42 1.07
C GLN A 78 -11.94 -4.48 2.21
N SER A 79 -13.17 -3.97 2.14
CA SER A 79 -13.72 -3.05 3.13
C SER A 79 -13.90 -3.79 4.46
N ASP A 80 -13.47 -3.16 5.54
CA ASP A 80 -13.71 -3.62 6.90
C ASP A 80 -14.63 -2.61 7.60
N GLU A 81 -15.64 -3.07 8.32
CA GLU A 81 -16.56 -2.20 9.07
C GLU A 81 -15.85 -1.40 10.17
N SER A 82 -14.69 -1.88 10.62
CA SER A 82 -13.83 -1.19 11.59
C SER A 82 -12.91 -0.14 10.97
N ASP A 83 -12.86 -0.01 9.64
CA ASP A 83 -12.02 0.98 8.98
C ASP A 83 -12.49 2.42 9.28
N LEU A 84 -11.53 3.32 9.50
CA LEU A 84 -11.81 4.76 9.43
C LEU A 84 -12.35 5.12 8.04
N LEU A 85 -13.25 6.11 7.96
CA LEU A 85 -13.87 6.54 6.70
C LEU A 85 -12.84 6.80 5.59
N VAL A 86 -11.75 7.51 5.92
CA VAL A 86 -10.68 7.82 4.97
C VAL A 86 -9.97 6.55 4.47
N ILE A 87 -9.74 5.57 5.36
CA ILE A 87 -9.08 4.30 5.00
C ILE A 87 -9.99 3.46 4.10
N SER A 88 -11.29 3.39 4.40
CA SER A 88 -12.27 2.72 3.56
C SER A 88 -12.33 3.34 2.15
N GLN A 89 -12.33 4.67 2.05
CA GLN A 89 -12.25 5.38 0.77
C GLN A 89 -10.96 5.09 0.01
N MET A 90 -9.80 5.08 0.69
CA MET A 90 -8.52 4.75 0.06
C MET A 90 -8.49 3.31 -0.46
N LYS A 91 -8.96 2.35 0.34
CA LYS A 91 -9.10 0.94 -0.06
C LYS A 91 -9.94 0.81 -1.34
N GLU A 92 -11.09 1.49 -1.39
CA GLU A 92 -11.93 1.50 -2.59
C GLU A 92 -11.19 2.05 -3.80
N ARG A 93 -10.46 3.16 -3.66
CA ARG A 93 -9.66 3.73 -4.75
C ARG A 93 -8.55 2.81 -5.23
N PHE A 94 -7.89 2.09 -4.32
CA PHE A 94 -6.91 1.08 -4.71
C PHE A 94 -7.56 -0.07 -5.47
N ARG A 95 -8.70 -0.59 -4.99
CA ARG A 95 -9.44 -1.64 -5.72
C ARG A 95 -9.80 -1.19 -7.12
N GLN A 96 -10.34 0.02 -7.27
CA GLN A 96 -10.67 0.61 -8.58
C GLN A 96 -9.43 0.81 -9.47
N ASP A 97 -8.29 1.21 -8.91
CA ASP A 97 -7.05 1.37 -9.68
C ASP A 97 -6.44 0.03 -10.11
N PHE A 98 -6.62 -1.03 -9.32
CA PHE A 98 -6.27 -2.40 -9.73
C PHE A 98 -7.28 -2.99 -10.70
N ASP A 99 -8.54 -2.56 -10.63
CA ASP A 99 -9.58 -2.98 -11.54
C ASP A 99 -9.27 -2.46 -12.95
N GLY A 100 -9.44 -3.33 -13.95
CA GLY A 100 -9.05 -3.01 -15.33
C GLY A 100 -7.56 -3.18 -15.66
N ARG A 101 -6.64 -3.17 -14.69
CA ARG A 101 -5.21 -3.43 -14.99
C ARG A 101 -4.99 -4.87 -15.44
N TYR A 102 -4.30 -5.01 -16.57
CA TYR A 102 -3.92 -6.29 -17.19
C TYR A 102 -5.07 -7.20 -17.60
N THR A 103 -6.32 -6.71 -17.63
CA THR A 103 -7.49 -7.46 -18.09
C THR A 103 -7.30 -8.03 -19.49
N TYR A 104 -6.65 -7.29 -20.40
CA TYR A 104 -6.32 -7.73 -21.76
C TYR A 104 -5.21 -8.80 -21.84
N LEU A 105 -4.50 -9.10 -20.73
CA LEU A 105 -3.46 -10.13 -20.64
C LEU A 105 -3.83 -11.25 -19.68
N GLN A 106 -5.09 -11.33 -19.23
CA GLN A 106 -5.49 -12.23 -18.15
C GLN A 106 -5.11 -13.69 -18.43
N ASP A 107 -5.39 -14.20 -19.63
CA ASP A 107 -5.03 -15.56 -20.02
C ASP A 107 -3.52 -15.80 -19.96
N LEU A 108 -2.72 -14.87 -20.50
CA LEU A 108 -1.26 -14.95 -20.45
C LEU A 108 -0.74 -15.00 -19.02
N LEU A 109 -1.27 -14.15 -18.14
CA LEU A 109 -0.88 -14.12 -16.73
C LEU A 109 -1.25 -15.43 -16.02
N HIS A 110 -2.43 -15.98 -16.31
CA HIS A 110 -2.85 -17.26 -15.74
C HIS A 110 -2.00 -18.42 -16.24
N TYR A 111 -1.67 -18.47 -17.54
CA TYR A 111 -0.75 -19.48 -18.08
C TYR A 111 0.64 -19.35 -17.45
N ALA A 112 1.17 -18.13 -17.34
CA ALA A 112 2.46 -17.90 -16.70
C ALA A 112 2.47 -18.37 -15.24
N SER A 113 1.43 -18.06 -14.46
CA SER A 113 1.30 -18.54 -13.08
C SER A 113 1.15 -20.07 -13.01
N ALA A 114 0.41 -20.69 -13.94
CA ALA A 114 0.24 -22.15 -13.96
C ALA A 114 1.54 -22.90 -14.27
N LEU A 115 2.42 -22.30 -15.08
CA LEU A 115 3.73 -22.84 -15.41
C LEU A 115 4.78 -22.61 -14.30
N ASP A 116 4.51 -21.72 -13.35
CA ASP A 116 5.36 -21.48 -12.20
C ASP A 116 5.03 -22.48 -11.09
N PRO A 117 5.98 -23.35 -10.69
CA PRO A 117 5.75 -24.33 -9.63
C PRO A 117 5.29 -23.73 -8.30
N CYS A 118 5.60 -22.46 -8.02
CA CYS A 118 5.17 -21.75 -6.81
C CYS A 118 3.66 -21.46 -6.80
N PHE A 119 3.03 -21.41 -7.97
CA PHE A 119 1.62 -21.02 -8.13
C PHE A 119 0.78 -22.09 -8.86
N LYS A 120 1.31 -23.31 -9.05
CA LYS A 120 0.66 -24.42 -9.76
C LYS A 120 -0.79 -24.72 -9.34
N ASP A 121 -1.13 -24.50 -8.06
CA ASP A 121 -2.46 -24.80 -7.53
C ASP A 121 -3.49 -23.72 -7.87
N LEU A 122 -3.04 -22.59 -8.45
CA LEU A 122 -3.82 -21.42 -8.84
C LEU A 122 -4.78 -20.95 -7.74
N ALA A 123 -4.34 -21.01 -6.48
CA ALA A 123 -5.18 -20.70 -5.31
C ALA A 123 -5.71 -19.25 -5.32
N PHE A 124 -5.04 -18.35 -6.04
CA PHE A 124 -5.50 -16.97 -6.23
C PHE A 124 -6.76 -16.88 -7.11
N LEU A 125 -7.03 -17.87 -7.97
CA LEU A 125 -8.27 -17.93 -8.77
C LEU A 125 -9.48 -18.47 -8.00
N ARG A 126 -9.25 -19.09 -6.84
CA ARG A 126 -10.33 -19.63 -6.01
C ARG A 126 -10.87 -18.47 -5.17
N THR A 127 -12.06 -17.99 -5.54
CA THR A 127 -12.89 -17.02 -4.80
C THR A 127 -13.40 -17.60 -3.50
#